data_AF-A0A9E2Q4M4-F1
#
_entry.id   AF-A0A9E2Q4M4-F1
#
_cell.length_a   1.000
_cell.length_b   1.000
_cell.length_c   1.000
_cell.angle_alpha   90.00
_cell.angle_beta   90.00
_cell.angle_gamma   90.00
#
_symmetry.space_group_name_H-M   'P 1'
#
loop_
_entity.id
_entity.type
_entity.pdbx_description
1 polymer ?
#
loop_
_entity_poly.entity_id
_entity_poly.type
_entity_poly.pdbx_seq_one_letter_code
_entity_poly.pdbx_strand_id
1 'polypeptide(L)'
;MPDDVAEFNLLDEPFIPVLRRDGRATTVSLMGLFAEAAELDRITAELPTQSFSLVRLALAVAHRAFVSLTPAYDEDVRDVVDDLAERWPQAVEEQVRPYLETHRARFDLFDPELPFFQTAGLHTAKGDVSELGKIVADVPNGSPYLTARSARSLRRIPAAEAALWLIHTQAYDPSGIKTGVVGHPRAKGGKVYPEGTGWTGQLGGVHLLGASVRDTLLLNLWAARPAADRMDVDLPPWERPAQTLASAPDFAYRPVGPVDLYTWQPRRIRLVRAPGTTDVTGVLLTYGDKFTVQERQNLIGLEPMSTWRYSKPQTAKFGRTIHMTRK
;
A
#
# COMPACT_ATOMS: atom_id res chain seq x y z
N MET A 1 -10.83 33.80 -3.60
CA MET A 1 -11.05 32.53 -4.31
C MET A 1 -10.38 31.47 -3.46
N PRO A 2 -11.04 30.36 -3.07
CA PRO A 2 -10.27 29.22 -2.61
C PRO A 2 -9.36 28.84 -3.78
N ASP A 3 -8.06 28.72 -3.53
CA ASP A 3 -7.08 28.31 -4.55
C ASP A 3 -7.62 27.05 -5.22
N ASP A 4 -7.73 27.08 -6.56
CA ASP A 4 -8.14 25.93 -7.37
C ASP A 4 -7.18 24.78 -7.03
N VAL A 5 -7.66 23.82 -6.23
CA VAL A 5 -6.81 22.80 -5.65
C VAL A 5 -6.52 21.80 -6.76
N ALA A 6 -5.36 21.93 -7.40
CA ALA A 6 -4.95 20.99 -8.45
C ALA A 6 -5.04 19.55 -7.92
N GLU A 7 -5.94 18.77 -8.52
CA GLU A 7 -6.16 17.35 -8.24
C GLU A 7 -4.99 16.52 -8.77
N PHE A 8 -4.74 15.38 -8.14
CA PHE A 8 -3.85 14.35 -8.68
C PHE A 8 -4.46 12.98 -8.43
N ASN A 9 -5.38 12.58 -9.31
CA ASN A 9 -6.11 11.33 -9.16
C ASN A 9 -5.33 10.15 -9.75
N LEU A 10 -4.97 9.19 -8.90
CA LEU A 10 -4.13 8.04 -9.26
C LEU A 10 -4.78 7.09 -10.28
N LEU A 11 -6.08 7.21 -10.51
CA LEU A 11 -6.78 6.43 -11.54
C LEU A 11 -6.34 6.85 -12.95
N ASP A 12 -6.14 8.14 -13.19
CA ASP A 12 -5.87 8.70 -14.52
C ASP A 12 -4.46 9.25 -14.66
N GLU A 13 -3.89 9.78 -13.58
CA GLU A 13 -2.57 10.37 -13.59
C GLU A 13 -1.47 9.29 -13.61
N PRO A 14 -0.51 9.35 -14.54
CA PRO A 14 0.58 8.38 -14.59
C PRO A 14 1.50 8.49 -13.38
N PHE A 15 1.62 7.41 -12.61
CA PHE A 15 2.57 7.32 -11.49
C PHE A 15 3.27 5.96 -11.33
N ILE A 16 2.77 4.91 -11.99
CA ILE A 16 3.29 3.55 -11.87
C ILE A 16 4.35 3.31 -12.96
N PRO A 17 5.64 3.21 -12.60
CA PRO A 17 6.70 2.92 -13.57
C PRO A 17 6.65 1.45 -13.99
N VAL A 18 6.67 1.22 -15.30
CA VAL A 18 6.54 -0.09 -15.93
C VAL A 18 7.53 -0.26 -17.08
N LEU A 19 7.94 -1.50 -17.31
CA LEU A 19 8.65 -1.89 -18.52
C LEU A 19 7.64 -2.50 -19.49
N ARG A 20 7.59 -1.99 -20.73
CA ARG A 20 6.82 -2.61 -21.79
C ARG A 20 7.55 -3.81 -22.38
N ARG A 21 6.81 -4.71 -23.04
CA ARG A 21 7.39 -5.89 -23.70
C ARG A 21 8.32 -5.56 -24.87
N ASP A 22 8.21 -4.34 -25.42
CA ASP A 22 9.15 -3.80 -26.42
C ASP A 22 10.46 -3.25 -25.79
N GLY A 23 10.61 -3.34 -24.47
CA GLY A 23 11.77 -2.85 -23.71
C GLY A 23 11.70 -1.38 -23.31
N ARG A 24 10.64 -0.64 -23.68
CA ARG A 24 10.51 0.77 -23.34
C ARG A 24 10.05 0.95 -21.89
N ALA A 25 10.79 1.73 -21.11
CA ALA A 25 10.34 2.21 -19.81
C ALA A 25 9.31 3.34 -19.98
N THR A 26 8.22 3.27 -19.23
CA THR A 26 7.16 4.28 -19.23
C THR A 26 6.47 4.35 -17.87
N THR A 27 5.61 5.33 -17.68
CA THR A 27 4.75 5.44 -16.50
C THR A 27 3.29 5.35 -16.94
N VAL A 28 2.48 4.63 -16.20
CA VAL A 28 1.03 4.48 -16.43
C VAL A 28 0.24 4.85 -15.17
N SER A 29 -1.05 5.15 -15.34
CA SER A 29 -1.97 5.33 -14.22
C SER A 29 -2.43 3.98 -13.66
N LEU A 30 -3.21 3.96 -12.58
CA LEU A 30 -3.79 2.71 -12.09
C LEU A 30 -4.76 2.09 -13.11
N MET A 31 -5.59 2.89 -13.77
CA MET A 31 -6.48 2.39 -14.83
C MET A 31 -5.68 1.86 -16.02
N GLY A 32 -4.62 2.58 -16.43
CA GLY A 32 -3.71 2.16 -17.50
C GLY A 32 -2.96 0.86 -17.18
N LEU A 33 -2.57 0.65 -15.92
CA LEU A 33 -1.92 -0.59 -15.49
C LEU A 33 -2.78 -1.82 -15.79
N PHE A 34 -4.09 -1.77 -15.49
CA PHE A 34 -5.01 -2.88 -15.76
C PHE A 34 -5.33 -3.01 -17.25
N ALA A 35 -5.62 -1.88 -17.91
CA ALA A 35 -5.98 -1.87 -19.34
C ALA A 35 -4.86 -2.40 -20.24
N GLU A 36 -3.60 -2.08 -19.91
CA GLU A 36 -2.43 -2.47 -20.71
C GLU A 36 -1.69 -3.70 -20.15
N ALA A 37 -2.20 -4.34 -19.09
CA ALA A 37 -1.45 -5.31 -18.28
C ALA A 37 -0.79 -6.46 -19.08
N ALA A 38 -1.39 -6.89 -20.20
CA ALA A 38 -0.85 -7.95 -21.06
C ALA A 38 0.35 -7.51 -21.94
N GLU A 39 0.47 -6.20 -22.18
CA GLU A 39 1.52 -5.55 -22.98
C GLU A 39 2.68 -5.02 -22.12
N LEU A 40 2.50 -5.02 -20.80
CA LEU A 40 3.51 -4.64 -19.82
C LEU A 40 4.27 -5.88 -19.37
N ASP A 41 5.60 -5.84 -19.40
CA ASP A 41 6.46 -6.93 -18.92
C ASP A 41 6.44 -6.99 -17.39
N ARG A 42 6.74 -5.86 -16.71
CA ARG A 42 6.73 -5.78 -15.24
C ARG A 42 6.56 -4.35 -14.72
N ILE A 43 6.16 -4.24 -13.45
CA ILE A 43 6.30 -3.01 -12.67
C ILE A 43 7.77 -2.85 -12.26
N THR A 44 8.35 -1.67 -12.52
CA THR A 44 9.79 -1.41 -12.32
C THR A 44 10.03 -0.05 -11.67
N ALA A 45 9.64 0.08 -10.41
CA ALA A 45 9.97 1.24 -9.61
C ALA A 45 11.47 1.29 -9.24
N GLU A 46 11.91 2.44 -8.76
CA GLU A 46 13.32 2.70 -8.40
C GLU A 46 13.85 1.69 -7.38
N LEU A 47 12.99 1.28 -6.42
CA LEU A 47 13.30 0.22 -5.47
C LEU A 47 12.47 -1.05 -5.72
N PRO A 48 13.05 -2.25 -5.57
CA PRO A 48 12.29 -3.50 -5.59
C PRO A 48 11.15 -3.54 -4.55
N THR A 49 11.34 -2.90 -3.39
CA THR A 49 10.31 -2.79 -2.34
C THR A 49 9.13 -1.89 -2.75
N GLN A 50 9.37 -0.86 -3.58
CA GLN A 50 8.30 -0.06 -4.17
C GLN A 50 7.52 -0.91 -5.18
N SER A 51 8.23 -1.59 -6.09
CA SER A 51 7.59 -2.47 -7.09
C SER A 51 6.71 -3.53 -6.43
N PHE A 52 7.21 -4.18 -5.37
CA PHE A 52 6.45 -5.17 -4.61
C PHE A 52 5.21 -4.57 -3.92
N SER A 53 5.31 -3.36 -3.38
CA SER A 53 4.17 -2.65 -2.79
C SER A 53 3.10 -2.30 -3.84
N LEU A 54 3.52 -1.94 -5.05
CA LEU A 54 2.62 -1.66 -6.18
C LEU A 54 1.91 -2.91 -6.68
N VAL A 55 2.61 -4.06 -6.76
CA VAL A 55 1.97 -5.35 -7.07
C VAL A 55 0.90 -5.69 -6.05
N ARG A 56 1.17 -5.51 -4.75
CA ARG A 56 0.19 -5.73 -3.68
C ARG A 56 -1.01 -4.78 -3.78
N LEU A 57 -0.78 -3.50 -4.09
CA LEU A 57 -1.85 -2.53 -4.33
C LEU A 57 -2.75 -2.97 -5.50
N ALA A 58 -2.14 -3.36 -6.63
CA ALA A 58 -2.88 -3.84 -7.80
C ALA A 58 -3.65 -5.13 -7.49
N LEU A 59 -3.07 -6.06 -6.73
CA LEU A 59 -3.79 -7.27 -6.29
C LEU A 59 -4.95 -6.95 -5.35
N ALA A 60 -4.79 -6.00 -4.43
CA ALA A 60 -5.89 -5.56 -3.56
C ALA A 60 -7.07 -5.00 -4.38
N VAL A 61 -6.78 -4.21 -5.41
CA VAL A 61 -7.79 -3.74 -6.36
C VAL A 61 -8.42 -4.91 -7.13
N ALA A 62 -7.60 -5.82 -7.66
CA ALA A 62 -8.08 -6.97 -8.44
C ALA A 62 -8.99 -7.89 -7.62
N HIS A 63 -8.62 -8.20 -6.36
CA HIS A 63 -9.44 -8.99 -5.45
C HIS A 63 -10.83 -8.38 -5.21
N ARG A 64 -10.91 -7.05 -5.10
CA ARG A 64 -12.17 -6.35 -4.85
C ARG A 64 -12.99 -6.14 -6.12
N ALA A 65 -12.34 -5.81 -7.22
CA ALA A 65 -12.99 -5.69 -8.53
C ALA A 65 -13.59 -7.03 -8.99
N PHE A 66 -12.85 -8.13 -8.84
CA PHE A 66 -13.27 -9.47 -9.26
C PHE A 66 -13.98 -10.25 -8.15
N VAL A 67 -14.54 -9.57 -7.13
CA VAL A 67 -15.17 -10.25 -5.99
C VAL A 67 -16.30 -11.19 -6.45
N SER A 68 -17.08 -10.78 -7.46
CA SER A 68 -18.18 -11.54 -8.09
C SER A 68 -17.72 -12.79 -8.84
N LEU A 69 -16.45 -12.82 -9.23
CA LEU A 69 -15.80 -13.92 -9.94
C LEU A 69 -14.94 -14.77 -9.00
N THR A 70 -14.95 -14.50 -7.70
CA THR A 70 -14.10 -15.26 -6.77
C THR A 70 -14.49 -16.73 -6.81
N PRO A 71 -13.53 -17.65 -7.06
CA PRO A 71 -13.78 -19.09 -7.06
C PRO A 71 -14.49 -19.52 -5.78
N ALA A 72 -15.39 -20.49 -5.84
CA ALA A 72 -16.01 -21.03 -4.63
C ALA A 72 -15.02 -21.93 -3.89
N TYR A 73 -14.40 -22.87 -4.61
CA TYR A 73 -13.44 -23.84 -4.07
C TYR A 73 -12.03 -23.60 -4.60
N ASP A 74 -11.04 -24.20 -3.93
CA ASP A 74 -9.63 -24.05 -4.32
C ASP A 74 -9.35 -24.74 -5.67
N GLU A 75 -10.03 -25.84 -5.97
CA GLU A 75 -9.89 -26.52 -7.27
C GLU A 75 -10.34 -25.67 -8.47
N ASP A 76 -11.29 -24.75 -8.26
CA ASP A 76 -11.86 -23.89 -9.31
C ASP A 76 -10.95 -22.71 -9.66
N VAL A 77 -9.96 -22.39 -8.81
CA VAL A 77 -9.12 -21.20 -8.96
C VAL A 77 -8.45 -21.16 -10.32
N ARG A 78 -7.95 -22.32 -10.78
CA ARG A 78 -7.28 -22.42 -12.08
C ARG A 78 -8.21 -22.06 -13.23
N ASP A 79 -9.40 -22.65 -13.25
CA ASP A 79 -10.34 -22.48 -14.36
C ASP A 79 -10.82 -21.02 -14.45
N VAL A 80 -11.08 -20.38 -13.31
CA VAL A 80 -11.46 -18.96 -13.27
C VAL A 80 -10.30 -18.05 -13.71
N VAL A 81 -9.07 -18.36 -13.29
CA VAL A 81 -7.88 -17.60 -13.71
C VAL A 81 -7.61 -17.73 -15.20
N ASP A 82 -7.73 -18.95 -15.76
CA ASP A 82 -7.54 -19.21 -17.18
C ASP A 82 -8.60 -18.46 -18.02
N ASP A 83 -9.87 -18.48 -17.58
CA ASP A 83 -10.96 -17.72 -18.19
C ASP A 83 -10.74 -16.19 -18.13
N LEU A 84 -10.28 -15.67 -16.98
CA LEU A 84 -9.90 -14.27 -16.83
C LEU A 84 -8.72 -13.88 -17.73
N ALA A 85 -7.76 -14.78 -17.94
CA ALA A 85 -6.63 -14.52 -18.82
C ALA A 85 -7.07 -14.34 -20.28
N GLU A 86 -8.01 -15.15 -20.74
CA GLU A 86 -8.58 -15.10 -22.09
C GLU A 86 -9.44 -13.85 -22.31
N ARG A 87 -10.22 -13.45 -21.31
CA ARG A 87 -11.18 -12.34 -21.39
C ARG A 87 -10.72 -11.08 -20.67
N TRP A 88 -9.42 -10.93 -20.44
CA TRP A 88 -8.86 -9.86 -19.61
C TRP A 88 -9.33 -8.44 -20.01
N PRO A 89 -9.28 -8.02 -21.29
CA PRO A 89 -9.75 -6.68 -21.66
C PRO A 89 -11.22 -6.43 -21.29
N GLN A 90 -12.09 -7.42 -21.52
CA GLN A 90 -13.50 -7.34 -21.17
C GLN A 90 -13.71 -7.32 -19.66
N ALA A 91 -13.00 -8.19 -18.93
CA ALA A 91 -13.08 -8.25 -17.47
C ALA A 91 -12.62 -6.94 -16.81
N VAL A 92 -11.60 -6.26 -17.35
CA VAL A 92 -11.18 -4.94 -16.89
C VAL A 92 -12.28 -3.91 -17.08
N GLU A 93 -12.92 -3.87 -18.25
CA GLU A 93 -14.02 -2.92 -18.54
C GLU A 93 -15.29 -3.21 -17.73
N GLU A 94 -15.61 -4.48 -17.49
CA GLU A 94 -16.84 -4.90 -16.80
C GLU A 94 -16.73 -4.91 -15.27
N GLN A 95 -15.53 -5.14 -14.72
CA GLN A 95 -15.34 -5.31 -13.27
C GLN A 95 -14.39 -4.26 -12.69
N VAL A 96 -13.20 -4.08 -13.25
CA VAL A 96 -12.16 -3.20 -12.67
C VAL A 96 -12.51 -1.74 -12.83
N ARG A 97 -12.86 -1.29 -14.04
CA ARG A 97 -13.19 0.12 -14.30
C ARG A 97 -14.40 0.57 -13.46
N PRO A 98 -15.54 -0.14 -13.42
CA PRO A 98 -16.68 0.28 -12.61
C PRO A 98 -16.37 0.32 -11.11
N TYR A 99 -15.59 -0.64 -10.61
CA TYR A 99 -15.13 -0.66 -9.22
C TYR A 99 -14.27 0.58 -8.89
N LEU A 100 -13.25 0.87 -9.71
CA LEU A 100 -12.37 2.02 -9.49
C LEU A 100 -13.14 3.35 -9.60
N GLU A 101 -14.04 3.47 -10.58
CA GLU A 101 -14.88 4.68 -10.72
C GLU A 101 -15.83 4.88 -9.53
N THR A 102 -16.40 3.80 -8.99
CA THR A 102 -17.22 3.85 -7.75
C THR A 102 -16.44 4.45 -6.58
N HIS A 103 -15.12 4.21 -6.54
CA HIS A 103 -14.23 4.70 -5.48
C HIS A 103 -13.35 5.87 -5.89
N ARG A 104 -13.58 6.52 -7.05
CA ARG A 104 -12.72 7.57 -7.62
C ARG A 104 -12.33 8.67 -6.64
N ALA A 105 -13.27 9.14 -5.83
CA ALA A 105 -13.04 10.19 -4.83
C ALA A 105 -12.00 9.80 -3.76
N ARG A 106 -11.67 8.51 -3.62
CA ARG A 106 -10.71 7.99 -2.65
C ARG A 106 -9.30 7.82 -3.22
N PHE A 107 -9.12 8.08 -4.51
CA PHE A 107 -7.85 7.94 -5.24
C PHE A 107 -7.20 9.28 -5.61
N ASP A 108 -7.80 10.42 -5.26
CA ASP A 108 -7.09 11.70 -5.30
C ASP A 108 -6.07 11.77 -4.16
N LEU A 109 -4.80 12.00 -4.53
CA LEU A 109 -3.69 12.11 -3.61
C LEU A 109 -3.83 13.32 -2.67
N PHE A 110 -4.59 14.35 -3.07
CA PHE A 110 -4.70 15.60 -2.34
C PHE A 110 -6.12 16.01 -1.99
N ASP A 111 -7.06 15.06 -2.02
CA ASP A 111 -8.43 15.31 -1.57
C ASP A 111 -8.41 15.94 -0.16
N PRO A 112 -9.20 17.00 0.08
CA PRO A 112 -9.15 17.73 1.35
C PRO A 112 -9.62 16.89 2.55
N GLU A 113 -10.46 15.88 2.35
CA GLU A 113 -11.09 15.09 3.41
C GLU A 113 -10.66 13.62 3.40
N LEU A 114 -10.54 13.03 2.22
CA LEU A 114 -10.30 11.61 1.95
C LEU A 114 -9.06 11.35 1.08
N PRO A 115 -7.92 12.02 1.33
CA PRO A 115 -6.73 11.88 0.49
C PRO A 115 -6.25 10.42 0.50
N PHE A 116 -5.91 9.90 -0.68
CA PHE A 116 -5.48 8.51 -0.84
C PHE A 116 -4.37 8.17 0.15
N PHE A 117 -4.54 7.07 0.91
CA PHE A 117 -3.58 6.52 1.89
C PHE A 117 -3.08 7.49 2.98
N GLN A 118 -3.79 8.60 3.17
CA GLN A 118 -3.41 9.68 4.07
C GLN A 118 -4.50 9.95 5.10
N THR A 119 -4.14 10.77 6.08
CA THR A 119 -5.06 11.27 7.09
C THR A 119 -5.15 12.78 6.93
N ALA A 120 -6.34 13.27 6.58
CA ALA A 120 -6.58 14.70 6.46
C ALA A 120 -6.34 15.42 7.80
N GLY A 121 -5.96 16.70 7.73
CA GLY A 121 -5.85 17.56 8.90
C GLY A 121 -4.69 17.28 9.88
N LEU A 122 -3.77 16.33 9.60
CA LEU A 122 -2.61 16.10 10.47
C LEU A 122 -1.76 17.36 10.63
N HIS A 123 -1.42 17.73 11.86
CA HIS A 123 -0.52 18.85 12.15
C HIS A 123 0.20 18.64 13.49
N THR A 124 1.38 19.25 13.61
CA THR A 124 2.08 19.34 14.91
C THR A 124 1.60 20.57 15.67
N ALA A 125 1.84 20.62 16.98
CA ALA A 125 1.45 21.77 17.81
C ALA A 125 2.11 23.10 17.37
N LYS A 126 3.27 23.02 16.70
CA LYS A 126 4.03 24.19 16.21
C LYS A 126 3.82 24.48 14.73
N GLY A 127 3.08 23.63 14.01
CA GLY A 127 2.96 23.72 12.55
C GLY A 127 4.19 23.20 11.78
N ASP A 128 5.19 22.63 12.48
CA ASP A 128 6.37 22.03 11.87
C ASP A 128 5.99 20.90 10.91
N VAL A 129 6.65 20.88 9.75
CA VAL A 129 6.55 19.83 8.72
C VAL A 129 7.92 19.19 8.56
N SER A 130 7.98 17.88 8.35
CA SER A 130 9.25 17.18 8.14
C SER A 130 9.67 17.19 6.67
N GLU A 131 10.97 17.15 6.44
CA GLU A 131 11.55 16.97 5.11
C GLU A 131 11.21 15.60 4.51
N LEU A 132 11.28 15.49 3.18
CA LEU A 132 10.89 14.30 2.43
C LEU A 132 11.82 13.10 2.64
N GLY A 133 13.04 13.31 3.15
CA GLY A 133 13.95 12.23 3.54
C GLY A 133 13.34 11.25 4.56
N LYS A 134 12.23 11.61 5.23
CA LYS A 134 11.50 10.69 6.11
C LYS A 134 10.74 9.57 5.38
N ILE A 135 10.40 9.74 4.11
CA ILE A 135 9.66 8.74 3.31
C ILE A 135 10.46 8.19 2.13
N VAL A 136 11.48 8.93 1.69
CA VAL A 136 12.41 8.51 0.63
C VAL A 136 13.45 7.53 1.21
N ALA A 137 13.27 6.24 0.96
CA ALA A 137 13.97 5.18 1.69
C ALA A 137 15.43 4.97 1.27
N ASP A 138 15.83 5.43 0.09
CA ASP A 138 17.21 5.36 -0.42
C ASP A 138 18.07 6.56 0.05
N VAL A 139 17.54 7.37 0.97
CA VAL A 139 18.24 8.49 1.61
C VAL A 139 18.28 8.24 3.13
N PRO A 140 19.47 8.05 3.73
CA PRO A 140 19.57 7.93 5.17
C PRO A 140 19.15 9.25 5.87
N ASN A 141 18.37 9.12 6.94
CA ASN A 141 17.94 10.28 7.74
C ASN A 141 19.14 11.03 8.33
N GLY A 142 19.17 12.35 8.14
CA GLY A 142 20.15 13.28 8.73
C GLY A 142 21.54 13.25 8.11
N SER A 143 22.05 12.08 7.71
CA SER A 143 23.38 11.90 7.12
C SER A 143 23.28 11.31 5.71
N PRO A 144 23.06 12.15 4.67
CA PRO A 144 22.80 11.71 3.29
C PRO A 144 24.09 11.27 2.58
N TYR A 145 24.90 10.44 3.23
CA TYR A 145 26.05 9.79 2.61
C TYR A 145 25.54 8.54 1.88
N LEU A 146 26.13 8.22 0.72
CA LEU A 146 25.78 7.03 -0.09
C LEU A 146 24.38 7.07 -0.74
N THR A 147 23.85 8.25 -1.04
CA THR A 147 22.67 8.41 -1.91
C THR A 147 23.06 8.99 -3.27
N ALA A 148 22.43 8.50 -4.34
CA ALA A 148 22.54 9.10 -5.67
C ALA A 148 21.64 10.33 -5.84
N ARG A 149 20.73 10.58 -4.88
CA ARG A 149 19.79 11.70 -4.92
C ARG A 149 20.43 12.98 -4.40
N SER A 150 20.27 14.06 -5.14
CA SER A 150 20.76 15.37 -4.70
C SER A 150 19.92 15.93 -3.54
N ALA A 151 20.54 16.71 -2.65
CA ALA A 151 19.79 17.44 -1.62
C ALA A 151 18.76 18.43 -2.21
N ARG A 152 18.94 18.87 -3.47
CA ARG A 152 17.96 19.70 -4.17
C ARG A 152 16.71 18.91 -4.58
N SER A 153 16.88 17.70 -5.11
CA SER A 153 15.76 16.84 -5.52
C SER A 153 14.93 16.34 -4.32
N LEU A 154 15.47 16.37 -3.11
CA LEU A 154 14.73 16.02 -1.89
C LEU A 154 13.95 17.17 -1.25
N ARG A 155 14.12 18.41 -1.73
CA ARG A 155 13.35 19.55 -1.25
C ARG A 155 11.95 19.62 -1.85
N ARG A 156 11.77 18.99 -3.01
CA ARG A 156 10.53 19.00 -3.78
C ARG A 156 10.50 17.80 -4.71
N ILE A 157 9.46 16.98 -4.63
CA ILE A 157 9.23 15.84 -5.53
C ILE A 157 7.88 15.98 -6.24
N PRO A 158 7.74 15.47 -7.47
CA PRO A 158 6.45 15.43 -8.16
C PRO A 158 5.42 14.57 -7.42
N ALA A 159 4.13 14.85 -7.62
CA ALA A 159 3.03 14.08 -7.03
C ALA A 159 3.12 12.57 -7.32
N ALA A 160 3.46 12.21 -8.57
CA ALA A 160 3.67 10.82 -8.98
C ALA A 160 4.70 10.10 -8.10
N GLU A 161 5.84 10.75 -7.84
CA GLU A 161 6.88 10.18 -6.98
C GLU A 161 6.44 10.13 -5.51
N ALA A 162 5.74 11.17 -5.04
CA ALA A 162 5.20 11.19 -3.69
C ALA A 162 4.19 10.05 -3.45
N ALA A 163 3.36 9.71 -4.44
CA ALA A 163 2.44 8.59 -4.38
C ALA A 163 3.18 7.25 -4.22
N LEU A 164 4.28 7.04 -4.96
CA LEU A 164 5.13 5.86 -4.83
C LEU A 164 5.71 5.74 -3.42
N TRP A 165 6.26 6.83 -2.87
CA TRP A 165 6.80 6.83 -1.52
C TRP A 165 5.73 6.68 -0.45
N LEU A 166 4.53 7.22 -0.66
CA LEU A 166 3.39 7.05 0.25
C LEU A 166 2.99 5.58 0.35
N ILE A 167 2.80 4.91 -0.78
CA ILE A 167 2.47 3.48 -0.85
C ILE A 167 3.58 2.65 -0.20
N HIS A 168 4.84 2.94 -0.53
CA HIS A 168 6.00 2.27 0.07
C HIS A 168 6.08 2.48 1.59
N THR A 169 5.80 3.68 2.08
CA THR A 169 5.87 4.01 3.51
C THR A 169 4.82 3.24 4.31
N GLN A 170 3.61 3.07 3.77
CA GLN A 170 2.58 2.23 4.41
C GLN A 170 3.02 0.75 4.47
N ALA A 171 3.83 0.27 3.53
CA ALA A 171 4.31 -1.12 3.48
C ALA A 171 5.58 -1.37 4.34
N TYR A 172 6.61 -0.55 4.18
CA TYR A 172 7.99 -0.85 4.58
C TYR A 172 8.61 0.09 5.62
N ASP A 173 7.89 1.11 6.11
CA ASP A 173 8.51 2.11 6.98
C ASP A 173 9.08 1.50 8.29
N PRO A 174 10.32 1.86 8.67
CA PRO A 174 11.01 1.29 9.83
C PRO A 174 10.43 1.75 11.18
N SER A 175 10.68 0.96 12.22
CA SER A 175 10.26 1.25 13.59
C SER A 175 11.18 2.23 14.31
N GLY A 176 11.02 3.51 14.02
CA GLY A 176 11.72 4.62 14.69
C GLY A 176 10.81 5.46 15.58
N ILE A 177 11.37 6.47 16.24
CA ILE A 177 10.56 7.54 16.84
C ILE A 177 9.91 8.34 15.70
N LYS A 178 8.59 8.53 15.76
CA LYS A 178 7.84 9.29 14.76
C LYS A 178 7.34 10.62 15.31
N THR A 179 6.89 11.51 14.43
CA THR A 179 6.44 12.84 14.80
C THR A 179 5.18 12.76 15.66
N GLY A 180 5.17 13.41 16.82
CA GLY A 180 3.97 13.60 17.63
C GLY A 180 3.10 14.70 17.04
N VAL A 181 1.93 14.31 16.54
CA VAL A 181 0.89 15.22 16.01
C VAL A 181 -0.18 15.49 17.06
N VAL A 182 -0.90 16.60 16.90
CA VAL A 182 -2.00 16.98 17.79
C VAL A 182 -3.08 15.91 17.75
N GLY A 183 -3.63 15.54 18.92
CA GLY A 183 -4.69 14.53 19.04
C GLY A 183 -4.22 13.07 19.00
N HIS A 184 -2.96 12.78 18.72
CA HIS A 184 -2.49 11.38 18.72
C HIS A 184 -2.43 10.85 20.17
N PRO A 185 -3.11 9.73 20.49
CA PRO A 185 -3.32 9.30 21.88
C PRO A 185 -2.02 8.97 22.63
N ARG A 186 -0.98 8.60 21.90
CA ARG A 186 0.36 8.27 22.43
C ARG A 186 1.42 9.37 22.25
N ALA A 187 1.06 10.55 21.75
CA ALA A 187 2.05 11.61 21.57
C ALA A 187 2.51 12.18 22.92
N LYS A 188 3.82 12.20 23.14
CA LYS A 188 4.45 12.79 24.33
C LYS A 188 5.66 13.63 23.90
N GLY A 189 5.63 14.93 24.21
CA GLY A 189 6.73 15.85 23.88
C GLY A 189 7.01 15.95 22.37
N GLY A 190 5.98 15.99 21.53
CA GLY A 190 6.13 16.07 20.07
C GLY A 190 6.66 14.80 19.41
N LYS A 191 6.62 13.66 20.11
CA LYS A 191 7.12 12.36 19.64
C LYS A 191 6.10 11.25 19.90
N VAL A 192 6.11 10.24 19.04
CA VAL A 192 5.47 8.94 19.27
C VAL A 192 6.56 7.86 19.23
N TYR A 193 6.63 7.05 20.29
CA TYR A 193 7.63 6.00 20.45
C TYR A 193 7.29 4.74 19.61
N PRO A 194 8.28 3.89 19.30
CA PRO A 194 8.13 2.79 18.35
C PRO A 194 6.94 1.85 18.58
N GLU A 195 6.24 1.48 17.50
CA GLU A 195 5.12 0.51 17.50
C GLU A 195 5.30 -0.62 16.46
N GLY A 196 6.53 -0.84 15.99
CA GLY A 196 6.84 -1.85 14.98
C GLY A 196 7.01 -1.29 13.56
N THR A 197 7.59 -2.13 12.70
CA THR A 197 7.79 -1.87 11.27
C THR A 197 6.46 -2.02 10.53
N GLY A 198 6.33 -1.36 9.37
CA GLY A 198 5.22 -1.64 8.45
C GLY A 198 5.09 -3.13 8.13
N TRP A 199 3.87 -3.59 7.81
CA TRP A 199 3.55 -5.02 7.72
C TRP A 199 4.46 -5.73 6.72
N THR A 200 4.53 -5.21 5.50
CA THR A 200 5.31 -5.80 4.41
C THR A 200 6.80 -5.84 4.74
N GLY A 201 7.32 -4.84 5.47
CA GLY A 201 8.72 -4.84 5.96
C GLY A 201 9.04 -5.93 6.99
N GLN A 202 8.04 -6.66 7.48
CA GLN A 202 8.24 -7.83 8.34
C GLN A 202 8.35 -9.14 7.53
N LEU A 203 8.00 -9.13 6.24
CA LEU A 203 7.97 -10.32 5.38
C LEU A 203 9.37 -10.58 4.78
N GLY A 204 9.70 -11.86 4.56
CA GLY A 204 10.55 -12.24 3.44
C GLY A 204 9.65 -12.39 2.21
N GLY A 205 9.53 -11.31 1.43
CA GLY A 205 8.54 -11.19 0.36
C GLY A 205 8.81 -12.14 -0.80
N VAL A 206 7.78 -12.88 -1.23
CA VAL A 206 7.81 -13.76 -2.41
C VAL A 206 6.54 -13.53 -3.20
N HIS A 207 6.63 -13.45 -4.51
CA HIS A 207 5.47 -13.49 -5.41
C HIS A 207 5.88 -14.17 -6.72
N LEU A 208 4.91 -14.69 -7.45
CA LEU A 208 5.15 -15.31 -8.74
C LEU A 208 5.26 -14.23 -9.83
N LEU A 209 6.11 -14.45 -10.82
CA LEU A 209 6.26 -13.57 -11.98
C LEU A 209 5.76 -14.30 -13.23
N GLY A 210 4.87 -13.65 -13.97
CA GLY A 210 4.40 -14.13 -15.27
C GLY A 210 5.17 -13.51 -16.43
N ALA A 211 4.72 -13.78 -17.66
CA ALA A 211 5.29 -13.19 -18.88
C ALA A 211 4.83 -11.73 -19.12
N SER A 212 3.87 -11.27 -18.34
CA SER A 212 3.33 -9.91 -18.35
C SER A 212 2.87 -9.49 -16.96
N VAL A 213 2.52 -8.21 -16.78
CA VAL A 213 1.87 -7.73 -15.55
C VAL A 213 0.54 -8.43 -15.34
N ARG A 214 -0.26 -8.67 -16.39
CA ARG A 214 -1.50 -9.46 -16.31
C ARG A 214 -1.23 -10.83 -15.71
N ASP A 215 -0.30 -11.58 -16.31
CA ASP A 215 -0.01 -12.96 -15.87
C ASP A 215 0.57 -12.96 -14.46
N THR A 216 1.37 -11.95 -14.11
CA THR A 216 1.87 -11.75 -12.74
C THR A 216 0.73 -11.53 -11.76
N LEU A 217 -0.25 -10.69 -12.08
CA LEU A 217 -1.42 -10.48 -11.21
C LEU A 217 -2.24 -11.76 -11.08
N LEU A 218 -2.55 -12.43 -12.18
CA LEU A 218 -3.35 -13.66 -12.21
C LEU A 218 -2.69 -14.82 -11.44
N LEU A 219 -1.37 -14.99 -11.54
CA LEU A 219 -0.63 -16.01 -10.79
C LEU A 219 -0.66 -15.80 -9.27
N ASN A 220 -0.85 -14.56 -8.82
CA ASN A 220 -0.87 -14.23 -7.38
C ASN A 220 -2.29 -13.94 -6.87
N LEU A 221 -3.28 -13.81 -7.75
CA LEU A 221 -4.69 -13.60 -7.40
C LEU A 221 -5.25 -14.88 -6.79
N TRP A 222 -5.93 -14.76 -5.65
CA TRP A 222 -6.51 -15.89 -4.90
C TRP A 222 -5.50 -16.98 -4.45
N ALA A 223 -4.20 -16.68 -4.44
CA ALA A 223 -3.19 -17.54 -3.79
C ALA A 223 -3.45 -17.75 -2.28
N ALA A 224 -4.20 -16.83 -1.69
CA ALA A 224 -4.88 -16.99 -0.41
C ALA A 224 -6.26 -16.35 -0.54
N ARG A 225 -7.24 -16.86 0.23
CA ARG A 225 -8.59 -16.31 0.32
C ARG A 225 -9.06 -16.34 1.77
N PRO A 226 -9.76 -15.31 2.26
CA PRO A 226 -10.48 -15.43 3.52
C PRO A 226 -11.59 -16.47 3.38
N ALA A 227 -12.14 -16.93 4.50
CA ALA A 227 -13.35 -17.73 4.47
C ALA A 227 -14.49 -16.98 3.73
N ALA A 228 -15.37 -17.72 3.06
CA ALA A 228 -16.42 -17.14 2.20
C ALA A 228 -17.30 -16.12 2.95
N ASP A 229 -17.61 -16.37 4.23
CA ASP A 229 -18.38 -15.47 5.10
C ASP A 229 -17.64 -14.19 5.51
N ARG A 230 -16.34 -14.10 5.21
CA ARG A 230 -15.49 -12.94 5.52
C ARG A 230 -15.05 -12.16 4.29
N MET A 231 -15.34 -12.65 3.09
CA MET A 231 -14.86 -12.06 1.84
C MET A 231 -15.39 -10.63 1.62
N ASP A 232 -16.66 -10.39 1.95
CA ASP A 232 -17.29 -9.08 1.80
C ASP A 232 -16.74 -8.02 2.77
N VAL A 233 -16.08 -8.45 3.85
CA VAL A 233 -15.51 -7.57 4.88
C VAL A 233 -13.97 -7.48 4.82
N ASP A 234 -13.32 -8.15 3.86
CA ASP A 234 -11.91 -7.97 3.54
C ASP A 234 -11.70 -6.71 2.70
N LEU A 235 -11.80 -5.55 3.38
CA LEU A 235 -11.84 -4.24 2.73
C LEU A 235 -10.49 -3.52 2.72
N PRO A 236 -10.13 -2.85 1.61
CA PRO A 236 -9.01 -1.91 1.57
C PRO A 236 -9.37 -0.56 2.23
N PRO A 237 -8.39 0.32 2.51
CA PRO A 237 -8.62 1.61 3.16
C PRO A 237 -9.60 2.55 2.44
N TRP A 238 -9.67 2.47 1.10
CA TRP A 238 -10.57 3.32 0.31
C TRP A 238 -12.04 2.86 0.33
N GLU A 239 -12.33 1.65 0.83
CA GLU A 239 -13.70 1.18 1.09
C GLU A 239 -14.11 1.37 2.56
N ARG A 240 -13.20 1.88 3.39
CA ARG A 240 -13.41 2.11 4.83
C ARG A 240 -13.67 3.59 5.12
N PRO A 241 -14.26 3.92 6.29
CA PRO A 241 -14.34 5.30 6.77
C PRO A 241 -12.97 6.00 6.75
N ALA A 242 -12.99 7.33 6.70
CA ALA A 242 -11.79 8.16 6.75
C ALA A 242 -10.87 7.73 7.90
N GLN A 243 -9.57 7.66 7.62
CA GLN A 243 -8.60 7.31 8.65
C GLN A 243 -8.57 8.39 9.72
N THR A 244 -8.49 7.97 10.98
CA THR A 244 -8.27 8.86 12.12
C THR A 244 -6.99 8.49 12.84
N LEU A 245 -6.56 9.31 13.80
CA LEU A 245 -5.39 9.03 14.64
C LEU A 245 -5.61 7.86 15.61
N ALA A 246 -6.86 7.50 15.89
CA ALA A 246 -7.18 6.32 16.67
C ALA A 246 -7.05 5.07 15.80
N SER A 247 -6.84 3.92 16.45
CA SER A 247 -7.00 2.64 15.76
C SER A 247 -8.43 2.47 15.28
N ALA A 248 -8.59 1.79 14.14
CA ALA A 248 -9.91 1.49 13.61
C ALA A 248 -10.74 0.69 14.64
N PRO A 249 -12.07 0.91 14.76
CA PRO A 249 -12.91 0.17 15.72
C PRO A 249 -12.84 -1.35 15.55
N ASP A 250 -12.61 -1.83 14.32
CA ASP A 250 -12.48 -3.24 13.97
C ASP A 250 -11.05 -3.78 14.05
N PHE A 251 -10.08 -2.98 14.50
CA PHE A 251 -8.66 -3.31 14.51
C PHE A 251 -8.33 -4.63 15.23
N ALA A 252 -9.11 -5.00 16.26
CA ALA A 252 -8.94 -6.24 17.01
C ALA A 252 -9.25 -7.49 16.18
N TYR A 253 -10.11 -7.38 15.16
CA TYR A 253 -10.55 -8.47 14.30
C TYR A 253 -9.80 -8.52 12.96
N ARG A 254 -8.87 -7.57 12.76
CA ARG A 254 -8.07 -7.40 11.56
C ARG A 254 -6.65 -7.99 11.73
N PRO A 255 -6.04 -8.55 10.67
CA PRO A 255 -6.51 -8.53 9.28
C PRO A 255 -7.67 -9.49 9.02
N VAL A 256 -8.56 -9.12 8.09
CA VAL A 256 -9.64 -10.01 7.63
C VAL A 256 -9.12 -11.00 6.58
N GLY A 257 -8.38 -10.51 5.58
CA GLY A 257 -7.84 -11.32 4.51
C GLY A 257 -6.70 -10.64 3.75
N PRO A 258 -6.36 -11.16 2.55
CA PRO A 258 -5.28 -10.64 1.73
C PRO A 258 -5.44 -9.16 1.38
N VAL A 259 -6.65 -8.66 1.10
CA VAL A 259 -6.84 -7.26 0.70
C VAL A 259 -6.43 -6.31 1.82
N ASP A 260 -6.89 -6.61 3.05
CA ASP A 260 -6.52 -5.88 4.24
C ASP A 260 -5.00 -5.94 4.50
N LEU A 261 -4.38 -7.10 4.32
CA LEU A 261 -2.93 -7.29 4.45
C LEU A 261 -2.12 -6.54 3.39
N TYR A 262 -2.61 -6.50 2.15
CA TYR A 262 -1.93 -5.85 1.03
C TYR A 262 -1.93 -4.33 1.17
N THR A 263 -2.90 -3.79 1.90
CA THR A 263 -3.16 -2.36 2.03
C THR A 263 -3.17 -1.88 3.48
N TRP A 264 -2.53 -2.62 4.39
CA TRP A 264 -2.46 -2.28 5.81
C TRP A 264 -1.95 -0.85 6.02
N GLN A 265 -2.45 -0.18 7.06
CA GLN A 265 -2.19 1.26 7.31
C GLN A 265 -1.45 1.45 8.63
N PRO A 266 -0.18 1.02 8.73
CA PRO A 266 0.59 1.11 9.96
C PRO A 266 1.07 2.53 10.27
N ARG A 267 0.86 3.47 9.35
CA ARG A 267 1.20 4.89 9.49
C ARG A 267 -0.02 5.77 9.22
N ARG A 268 0.05 6.98 9.77
CA ARG A 268 -0.82 8.09 9.40
C ARG A 268 0.08 9.15 8.78
N ILE A 269 -0.24 9.51 7.55
CA ILE A 269 0.63 10.31 6.69
C ILE A 269 -0.16 11.49 6.16
N ARG A 270 0.47 12.66 6.06
CA ARG A 270 -0.03 13.79 5.27
C ARG A 270 1.10 14.41 4.48
N LEU A 271 0.94 14.44 3.17
CA LEU A 271 1.83 15.14 2.25
C LEU A 271 1.53 16.65 2.29
N VAL A 272 2.58 17.47 2.20
CA VAL A 272 2.47 18.93 2.17
C VAL A 272 2.94 19.43 0.82
N ARG A 273 2.03 20.09 0.10
CA ARG A 273 2.29 20.62 -1.24
C ARG A 273 3.02 21.95 -1.20
N ALA A 274 3.77 22.25 -2.26
CA ALA A 274 4.15 23.61 -2.60
C ALA A 274 2.90 24.40 -3.01
N PRO A 275 2.75 25.67 -2.56
CA PRO A 275 1.60 26.50 -2.92
C PRO A 275 1.35 26.58 -4.43
N GLY A 276 0.10 26.39 -4.84
CA GLY A 276 -0.32 26.48 -6.25
C GLY A 276 0.17 25.34 -7.15
N THR A 277 0.68 24.23 -6.60
CA THR A 277 1.20 23.10 -7.39
C THR A 277 0.83 21.76 -6.76
N THR A 278 0.92 20.67 -7.51
CA THR A 278 0.80 19.29 -7.00
C THR A 278 2.11 18.74 -6.43
N ASP A 279 3.21 19.47 -6.56
CA ASP A 279 4.50 19.01 -6.05
C ASP A 279 4.54 19.04 -4.53
N VAL A 280 5.20 18.05 -3.95
CA VAL A 280 5.27 17.85 -2.49
C VAL A 280 6.62 18.35 -1.98
N THR A 281 6.61 19.10 -0.87
CA THR A 281 7.80 19.69 -0.24
C THR A 281 8.05 19.18 1.17
N GLY A 282 7.07 18.51 1.77
CA GLY A 282 7.22 17.98 3.11
C GLY A 282 6.17 16.94 3.46
N VAL A 283 6.33 16.35 4.64
CA VAL A 283 5.50 15.26 5.11
C VAL A 283 5.30 15.33 6.63
N LEU A 284 4.12 14.92 7.07
CA LEU A 284 3.86 14.50 8.44
C LEU A 284 3.68 12.99 8.45
N LEU A 285 4.45 12.31 9.30
CA LEU A 285 4.48 10.87 9.43
C LEU A 285 4.42 10.50 10.90
N THR A 286 3.35 9.82 11.30
CA THR A 286 3.17 9.25 12.64
C THR A 286 2.70 7.79 12.56
N TYR A 287 2.60 7.14 13.71
CA TYR A 287 2.08 5.78 13.82
C TYR A 287 0.57 5.72 13.55
N GLY A 288 0.15 4.59 13.00
CA GLY A 288 -1.25 4.23 12.74
C GLY A 288 -1.57 2.88 13.36
N ASP A 289 -2.13 1.97 12.57
CA ASP A 289 -2.55 0.66 13.05
C ASP A 289 -1.36 -0.28 13.20
N LYS A 290 -0.88 -0.50 14.44
CA LYS A 290 0.27 -1.40 14.69
C LYS A 290 0.01 -2.82 14.14
N PHE A 291 1.05 -3.45 13.58
CA PHE A 291 0.98 -4.84 13.15
C PHE A 291 1.95 -5.71 13.96
N THR A 292 1.42 -6.41 14.95
CA THR A 292 2.20 -7.37 15.76
C THR A 292 1.87 -8.79 15.33
N VAL A 293 2.81 -9.46 14.64
CA VAL A 293 2.63 -10.86 14.18
C VAL A 293 2.27 -11.80 15.33
N GLN A 294 2.94 -11.65 16.48
CA GLN A 294 2.71 -12.51 17.65
C GLN A 294 1.28 -12.42 18.19
N GLU A 295 0.62 -11.26 18.00
CA GLU A 295 -0.77 -11.04 18.41
C GLU A 295 -1.75 -11.58 17.34
N ARG A 296 -1.32 -11.70 16.08
CA ARG A 296 -2.10 -12.10 14.90
C ARG A 296 -1.61 -13.44 14.35
N GLN A 297 -2.00 -14.53 15.01
CA GLN A 297 -1.74 -15.89 14.53
C GLN A 297 -2.83 -16.31 13.52
N ASN A 298 -2.54 -17.26 12.63
CA ASN A 298 -3.35 -17.68 11.46
C ASN A 298 -3.14 -16.88 10.17
N LEU A 299 -2.06 -16.10 10.09
CA LEU A 299 -1.70 -15.38 8.87
C LEU A 299 -1.14 -16.28 7.75
N ILE A 300 -0.74 -17.53 8.07
CA ILE A 300 -0.19 -18.46 7.08
C ILE A 300 -1.16 -18.70 5.92
N GLY A 301 -2.47 -18.79 6.21
CA GLY A 301 -3.50 -18.98 5.19
C GLY A 301 -4.02 -17.69 4.56
N LEU A 302 -3.52 -16.51 4.98
CA LEU A 302 -4.02 -15.20 4.52
C LEU A 302 -2.93 -14.34 3.85
N GLU A 303 -1.66 -14.58 4.15
CA GLU A 303 -0.52 -13.88 3.55
C GLU A 303 0.27 -14.89 2.68
N PRO A 304 -0.07 -14.98 1.38
CA PRO A 304 0.58 -15.94 0.47
C PRO A 304 1.97 -15.46 0.04
N MET A 305 2.30 -14.18 0.26
CA MET A 305 3.54 -13.59 -0.23
C MET A 305 4.68 -13.63 0.77
N SER A 306 4.66 -14.59 1.71
CA SER A 306 5.76 -14.83 2.63
C SER A 306 5.86 -16.31 3.01
N THR A 307 7.07 -16.74 3.33
CA THR A 307 7.28 -18.05 3.95
C THR A 307 7.26 -17.93 5.46
N TRP A 308 6.89 -19.02 6.14
CA TRP A 308 6.63 -19.02 7.57
C TRP A 308 7.56 -19.98 8.30
N ARG A 309 7.84 -19.69 9.57
CA ARG A 309 8.61 -20.57 10.46
C ARG A 309 7.99 -20.62 11.85
N TYR A 310 7.97 -21.81 12.44
CA TYR A 310 7.71 -21.96 13.86
C TYR A 310 8.80 -21.24 14.67
N SER A 311 8.41 -20.55 15.73
CA SER A 311 9.32 -19.84 16.62
C SER A 311 9.23 -20.38 18.03
N LYS A 312 10.16 -21.27 18.40
CA LYS A 312 10.27 -21.80 19.77
C LYS A 312 10.39 -20.69 20.84
N PRO A 313 11.22 -19.64 20.66
CA PRO A 313 11.34 -18.58 21.68
C PRO A 313 10.06 -17.77 21.85
N GLN A 314 9.38 -17.42 20.75
CA GLN A 314 8.12 -16.65 20.83
C GLN A 314 6.99 -17.52 21.38
N THR A 315 6.95 -18.80 21.02
CA THR A 315 5.98 -19.76 21.56
C THR A 315 6.11 -19.87 23.08
N ALA A 316 7.34 -20.00 23.60
CA ALA A 316 7.59 -20.01 25.04
C ALA A 316 7.16 -18.69 25.71
N LYS A 317 7.49 -17.54 25.10
CA LYS A 317 7.16 -16.21 25.65
C LYS A 317 5.65 -15.95 25.72
N PHE A 318 4.89 -16.38 24.73
CA PHE A 318 3.46 -16.08 24.60
C PHE A 318 2.55 -17.22 25.09
N GLY A 319 3.11 -18.37 25.48
CA GLY A 319 2.34 -19.52 25.99
C GLY A 319 1.42 -20.18 24.97
N ARG A 320 1.59 -19.90 23.67
CA ARG A 320 0.81 -20.46 22.56
C ARG A 320 1.71 -20.62 21.33
N THR A 321 1.39 -21.53 20.41
CA THR A 321 2.16 -21.72 19.18
C THR A 321 2.27 -20.42 18.40
N ILE A 322 3.50 -19.94 18.18
CA ILE A 322 3.77 -18.74 17.38
C ILE A 322 4.53 -19.12 16.10
N HIS A 323 3.94 -18.76 14.97
CA HIS A 323 4.63 -18.69 13.69
C HIS A 323 5.04 -17.25 13.40
N MET A 324 6.24 -17.11 12.85
CA MET A 324 6.80 -15.84 12.40
C MET A 324 7.07 -15.93 10.90
N THR A 325 7.12 -14.78 10.24
CA THR A 325 7.65 -14.69 8.90
C THR A 325 9.11 -15.15 8.88
N ARG A 326 9.48 -15.84 7.81
CA ARG A 326 10.86 -16.14 7.47
C ARG A 326 11.33 -15.02 6.57
N LYS A 327 12.41 -14.35 7.00
CA LYS A 327 13.10 -13.32 6.24
C LYS A 327 14.21 -13.96 5.44
#